data_AF-A0A846BZ92-F1
#
_entry.id   AF-A0A846BZ92-F1
#
_cell.length_a   1.000
_cell.length_b   1.000
_cell.length_c   1.000
_cell.angle_alpha   90.00
_cell.angle_beta   90.00
_cell.angle_gamma   90.00
#
_symmetry.space_group_name_H-M   'P 1'
#
loop_
_entity.id
_entity.type
_entity.pdbx_description
1 polymer ?
#
loop_
_entity_poly.entity_id
_entity_poly.type
_entity_poly.pdbx_seq_one_letter_code
_entity_poly.pdbx_strand_id
1 'polypeptide(L)' 'MSNALPNEQPEKIYLPRTSESESLKKIRHTTSHVMAMAVQKLFPEAQVTIGPWIENGFYYDFD' A
#
# COMPACT_ATOMS: atom_id res chain seq x y z
N MET A 1 22.71 -16.08 41.46
CA MET A 1 22.25 -14.73 41.10
C MET A 1 21.80 -14.79 39.64
N SER A 2 20.49 -14.75 39.41
CA SER A 2 19.87 -14.88 38.09
C SER A 2 19.86 -13.52 37.37
N ASN A 3 20.66 -13.37 36.32
CA ASN A 3 20.50 -12.24 35.40
C ASN A 3 19.28 -12.51 34.52
N ALA A 4 18.21 -11.76 34.73
CA ALA A 4 17.09 -11.71 33.79
C ALA A 4 17.56 -11.03 32.50
N LEU A 5 17.25 -11.62 31.35
CA LEU A 5 17.50 -11.02 30.04
C LEU A 5 16.64 -9.76 29.89
N PRO A 6 17.15 -8.68 29.27
CA PRO A 6 16.36 -7.50 29.00
C PRO A 6 15.17 -7.85 28.09
N ASN A 7 14.00 -7.31 28.43
CA ASN A 7 12.77 -7.46 27.67
C ASN A 7 12.90 -6.67 26.35
N GLU A 8 13.51 -7.27 25.33
CA GLU A 8 13.60 -6.71 23.97
C GLU A 8 12.22 -6.75 23.31
N GLN A 9 11.39 -5.76 23.62
CA GLN A 9 10.19 -5.50 22.83
C GLN A 9 10.61 -4.80 21.53
N PRO A 10 10.19 -5.29 20.35
CA PRO A 10 10.58 -4.69 19.09
C PRO A 10 10.13 -3.22 19.05
N GLU A 11 11.00 -2.35 18.56
CA GLU A 11 10.70 -0.93 18.39
C GLU A 11 9.48 -0.78 17.46
N LYS A 12 8.47 -0.04 17.91
CA LYS A 12 7.24 0.17 17.12
C LYS A 12 7.54 1.10 15.96
N ILE A 13 7.59 0.55 14.75
CA ILE A 13 7.70 1.34 13.51
C ILE A 13 6.35 2.01 13.23
N TYR A 14 6.34 3.33 13.10
CA TYR A 14 5.17 4.08 12.67
C TYR A 14 5.01 4.04 11.15
N LEU A 15 3.87 3.56 10.69
CA LEU A 15 3.50 3.56 9.27
C LEU A 15 2.42 4.64 9.05
N PRO A 16 2.74 5.72 8.31
CA PRO A 16 1.77 6.78 8.05
C PRO A 16 0.61 6.27 7.19
N ARG A 17 -0.59 6.77 7.50
CA ARG A 17 -1.80 6.60 6.68
C ARG A 17 -1.78 7.58 5.52
N THR A 18 -2.65 7.37 4.52
CA THR A 18 -2.68 8.21 3.32
C THR A 18 -3.02 9.65 3.68
N SER A 19 -3.96 9.83 4.61
CA SER A 19 -4.39 11.12 5.14
C SER A 19 -3.26 11.91 5.83
N GLU A 20 -2.19 11.24 6.24
CA GLU A 20 -1.09 11.81 7.03
C GLU A 20 0.11 12.22 6.15
N SER A 21 0.09 11.94 4.84
CA SER A 21 1.18 12.29 3.93
C SER A 21 0.72 12.43 2.46
N GLU A 22 0.77 13.66 1.94
CA GLU A 22 0.46 13.92 0.53
C GLU A 22 1.46 13.24 -0.43
N SER A 23 2.71 13.06 -0.03
CA SER A 23 3.69 12.28 -0.81
C SER A 23 3.28 10.81 -0.88
N LEU A 24 2.86 10.22 0.24
CA LEU A 24 2.39 8.83 0.28
C LEU A 24 1.12 8.63 -0.54
N LYS A 25 0.20 9.61 -0.47
CA LYS A 25 -1.01 9.64 -1.30
C LYS A 25 -0.71 9.64 -2.79
N LYS A 26 0.25 10.46 -3.24
CA LYS A 26 0.72 10.45 -4.63
C LYS A 26 1.32 9.10 -5.02
N ILE A 27 2.15 8.50 -4.17
CA ILE A 27 2.73 7.17 -4.41
C ILE A 27 1.62 6.11 -4.57
N ARG A 28 0.65 6.07 -3.67
CA ARG A 28 -0.46 5.10 -3.71
C ARG A 28 -1.31 5.26 -4.96
N HIS A 29 -1.61 6.51 -5.37
CA HIS A 29 -2.31 6.79 -6.63
C HIS A 29 -1.50 6.35 -7.86
N THR A 30 -0.20 6.67 -7.93
CA THR A 30 0.62 6.23 -9.06
C THR A 30 0.75 4.71 -9.11
N THR A 31 0.80 4.05 -7.95
CA THR A 31 0.92 2.59 -7.89
C THR A 31 -0.37 1.89 -8.35
N SER A 32 -1.56 2.47 -8.13
CA SER A 32 -2.81 1.95 -8.71
C SER A 32 -2.75 1.98 -10.25
N HIS A 33 -2.25 3.07 -10.85
CA HIS A 33 -2.02 3.11 -12.31
C HIS A 33 -1.03 2.05 -12.81
N VAL A 34 0.07 1.84 -12.08
CA VAL A 34 1.04 0.77 -12.42
C VAL A 34 0.39 -0.61 -12.38
N MET A 35 -0.48 -0.87 -11.39
CA MET A 35 -1.24 -2.12 -11.31
C MET A 35 -2.17 -2.30 -12.53
N ALA A 36 -2.93 -1.27 -12.91
CA ALA A 36 -3.77 -1.31 -14.11
C ALA A 36 -2.98 -1.60 -15.39
N MET A 37 -1.85 -0.92 -15.58
CA MET A 37 -0.97 -1.18 -16.73
C MET A 37 -0.45 -2.61 -16.76
N ALA A 38 -0.05 -3.15 -15.60
CA ALA A 38 0.43 -4.53 -15.49
C ALA A 38 -0.68 -5.54 -15.77
N VAL A 39 -1.88 -5.32 -15.23
CA VAL A 39 -3.05 -6.19 -15.43
C VAL A 39 -3.45 -6.19 -16.91
N GLN A 40 -3.59 -5.04 -17.56
CA GLN A 40 -3.93 -4.98 -18.99
C GLN A 40 -2.89 -5.67 -19.89
N LYS A 41 -1.61 -5.65 -19.50
CA LYS A 41 -0.56 -6.36 -20.24
C LYS A 41 -0.70 -7.88 -20.12
N LEU A 42 -1.09 -8.37 -18.95
CA LEU A 42 -1.22 -9.81 -18.66
C LEU A 42 -2.58 -10.37 -19.09
N PHE A 43 -3.63 -9.55 -18.99
CA PHE A 43 -5.02 -9.88 -19.26
C PHE A 43 -5.62 -8.78 -20.16
N PRO A 44 -5.42 -8.87 -21.49
CA PRO A 44 -5.84 -7.81 -22.41
C PRO A 44 -7.34 -7.53 -22.43
N GLU A 45 -8.16 -8.51 -22.04
CA GLU A 45 -9.62 -8.39 -21.98
C GLU A 45 -10.12 -7.67 -20.70
N ALA A 46 -9.26 -7.53 -19.68
CA ALA A 46 -9.65 -6.91 -18.40
C ALA A 46 -9.95 -5.41 -18.60
N GLN A 47 -11.14 -4.98 -18.18
CA GLN A 47 -11.58 -3.59 -18.32
C GLN A 47 -11.23 -2.80 -17.05
N VAL A 48 -10.50 -1.70 -17.22
CA VAL A 48 -10.17 -0.78 -16.12
C VAL A 48 -11.39 0.06 -15.74
N THR A 49 -11.69 0.13 -14.45
CA THR A 49 -12.77 0.99 -13.93
C THR A 49 -12.21 2.10 -13.03
N ILE A 50 -12.14 1.89 -11.72
CA ILE A 50 -11.65 2.86 -10.74
C ILE A 50 -10.49 2.31 -9.94
N GLY A 51 -9.51 3.17 -9.64
CA GLY A 51 -8.33 2.80 -8.86
C GLY A 51 -7.91 3.88 -7.85
N PRO A 52 -8.70 4.15 -6.80
CA PRO A 52 -8.38 5.18 -5.82
C PRO A 52 -7.32 4.71 -4.82
N TRP A 53 -6.65 5.68 -4.19
CA TRP A 53 -5.99 5.45 -2.92
C TRP A 53 -7.03 5.33 -1.80
N ILE A 54 -6.71 4.54 -0.78
CA ILE A 54 -7.50 4.39 0.45
C ILE A 54 -6.61 4.67 1.66
N GLU A 55 -7.16 4.67 2.88
CA GLU A 55 -6.43 5.09 4.09
C GLU A 55 -5.10 4.36 4.30
N ASN A 56 -5.05 3.05 3.99
CA ASN A 56 -3.87 2.21 4.21
C ASN A 56 -3.22 1.69 2.91
N GLY A 57 -3.63 2.16 1.73
CA GLY A 57 -3.16 1.59 0.47
C GLY A 57 -3.88 2.13 -0.75
N PHE A 58 -4.15 1.25 -1.71
CA PHE A 58 -4.92 1.51 -2.92
C PHE A 58 -5.54 0.19 -3.39
N TYR A 59 -6.55 0.27 -4.25
CA TYR A 59 -7.08 -0.88 -4.97
C TYR A 59 -7.34 -0.48 -6.44
N TYR A 60 -7.70 -1.46 -7.26
CA TYR A 60 -8.19 -1.22 -8.62
C TYR A 60 -9.28 -2.25 -8.94
N ASP A 61 -10.42 -1.77 -9.39
CA ASP A 61 -11.53 -2.60 -9.83
C ASP A 61 -11.41 -2.92 -11.33
N PHE A 62 -11.60 -4.18 -11.69
CA PHE A 62 -11.59 -4.66 -13.07
C PHE A 62 -12.82 -5.51 -13.34
N ASP A 63 -13.39 -5.37 -14.55
CA ASP A 63 -14.38 -6.30 -15.11
C ASP A 63 -13.72 -7.31 -16.07
#